data_AF-A0A383WKI5-F1
#
_entry.id   AF-A0A383WKI5-F1
#
_cell.length_a   1.000
_cell.length_b   1.000
_cell.length_c   1.000
_cell.angle_alpha   90.00
_cell.angle_beta   90.00
_cell.angle_gamma   90.00
#
_symmetry.space_group_name_H-M   'P 1'
#
loop_
_entity.id
_entity.type
_entity.pdbx_description
1 polymer ?
#
loop_
_entity_poly.entity_id
_entity_poly.type
_entity_poly.pdbx_seq_one_letter_code
_entity_poly.pdbx_strand_id
1 'polypeptide(L)'
;MHTSAAGAGKLACSKRHSCRPSQLPCKQNRRLVVVASSGQRSKAVTSAVATTEAPTQQQQQQQLEQRIASVSVNLGTAVEQVNVPLSDPNSRLVQAEINFPLGLVIERVNDEAVVTEVSGGSAAEAAGCRVGDVVRATSAMTMQMVYPTMNIMFGGVGRPALVKILVPTAKAPFPKVLDAVRSNSTAQGGDGSITLVLERCDGTRPAGAAAAVADSSSSSSSEESVVGEAGADEDAPAFDPKIFE
;
A
#
# COMPACT_ATOMS: atom_id res chain seq x y z
N MET A 1 43.05 -45.71 -3.54
CA MET A 1 42.30 -46.70 -2.76
C MET A 1 42.04 -46.13 -1.38
N HIS A 2 40.85 -45.58 -1.12
CA HIS A 2 40.21 -45.55 0.19
C HIS A 2 38.71 -45.33 -0.06
N THR A 3 37.94 -46.29 0.41
CA THR A 3 36.48 -46.45 0.33
C THR A 3 35.79 -45.78 1.52
N SER A 4 34.44 -45.81 1.51
CA SER A 4 33.53 -45.70 2.67
C SER A 4 32.97 -44.29 2.94
N ALA A 5 31.67 -44.05 3.17
CA ALA A 5 30.48 -44.90 3.19
C ALA A 5 29.23 -44.02 3.01
N ALA A 6 28.20 -44.61 2.40
CA ALA A 6 26.85 -44.06 2.27
C ALA A 6 26.12 -44.07 3.64
N GLY A 7 25.47 -42.95 3.97
CA GLY A 7 24.56 -42.84 5.10
C GLY A 7 23.12 -42.64 4.63
N ALA A 8 22.36 -43.74 4.55
CA ALA A 8 20.93 -43.73 4.30
C ALA A 8 20.18 -43.35 5.60
N GLY A 9 19.57 -42.16 5.61
CA GLY A 9 18.72 -41.66 6.70
C GLY A 9 17.24 -41.88 6.40
N LYS A 10 16.59 -42.66 7.28
CA LYS A 10 15.23 -43.21 7.19
C LYS A 10 14.11 -42.17 7.16
N LEU A 11 13.06 -42.55 6.43
CA LEU A 11 11.69 -42.03 6.51
C LEU A 11 11.16 -41.92 7.95
N ALA A 12 10.51 -40.80 8.26
CA ALA A 12 9.53 -40.70 9.33
C ALA A 12 8.25 -40.05 8.79
N CYS A 13 7.31 -40.92 8.43
CA CYS A 13 5.90 -40.62 8.26
C CYS A 13 5.30 -40.25 9.62
N SER A 14 4.66 -39.08 9.77
CA SER A 14 3.78 -38.85 10.93
C SER A 14 2.72 -37.78 10.70
N LYS A 15 1.47 -38.27 10.77
CA LYS A 15 0.26 -37.61 11.28
C LYS A 15 -0.35 -36.44 10.50
N ARG A 16 -1.30 -36.86 9.67
CA ARG A 16 -2.57 -36.19 9.37
C ARG A 16 -3.12 -35.50 10.63
N HIS A 17 -3.26 -34.17 10.59
CA HIS A 17 -4.17 -33.47 11.47
C HIS A 17 -5.45 -33.11 10.72
N SER A 18 -6.53 -33.61 11.29
CA SER A 18 -7.92 -33.50 10.93
C SER A 18 -8.39 -32.08 10.65
N CYS A 19 -9.08 -31.93 9.53
CA CYS A 19 -10.05 -30.88 9.28
C CYS A 19 -11.02 -30.73 10.46
N ARG A 20 -11.18 -29.50 10.96
CA ARG A 20 -12.36 -29.10 11.73
C ARG A 20 -13.09 -27.99 10.97
N PRO A 21 -14.32 -28.21 10.52
CA PRO A 21 -15.19 -27.13 10.08
C PRO A 21 -15.87 -26.54 11.32
N SER A 22 -15.34 -25.43 11.85
CA SER A 22 -16.08 -24.65 12.83
C SER A 22 -17.08 -23.76 12.09
N GLN A 23 -18.27 -24.31 11.90
CA GLN A 23 -19.49 -23.52 11.83
C GLN A 23 -19.63 -22.70 13.11
N LEU A 24 -20.17 -21.47 12.99
CA LEU A 24 -21.03 -20.70 13.92
C LEU A 24 -20.92 -19.19 13.57
N PRO A 25 -21.84 -18.31 14.00
CA PRO A 25 -23.12 -18.10 13.34
C PRO A 25 -23.41 -16.61 12.98
N CYS A 26 -24.41 -16.45 12.13
CA CYS A 26 -25.43 -15.40 12.07
C CYS A 26 -25.27 -14.09 12.89
N LYS A 27 -25.42 -12.98 12.16
CA LYS A 27 -26.22 -11.78 12.49
C LYS A 27 -26.00 -11.12 13.87
N GLN A 28 -25.38 -9.94 13.84
CA GLN A 28 -25.76 -8.85 14.75
C GLN A 28 -25.94 -7.54 13.99
N ASN A 29 -27.20 -7.22 13.72
CA ASN A 29 -27.67 -5.88 13.36
C ASN A 29 -27.41 -4.95 14.54
N ARG A 30 -26.44 -4.03 14.42
CA ARG A 30 -26.35 -2.88 15.31
C ARG A 30 -27.23 -1.75 14.76
N ARG A 31 -28.40 -1.60 15.37
CA ARG A 31 -29.24 -0.40 15.31
C ARG A 31 -28.43 0.80 15.79
N LEU A 32 -28.26 1.79 14.93
CA LEU A 32 -27.85 3.13 15.33
C LEU A 32 -29.10 3.84 15.87
N VAL A 33 -29.10 4.19 17.15
CA VAL A 33 -30.13 5.05 17.77
C VAL A 33 -29.54 6.45 17.83
N VAL A 34 -30.03 7.35 16.96
CA VAL A 34 -29.73 8.78 17.04
C VAL A 34 -30.70 9.40 18.04
N VAL A 35 -30.19 9.77 19.20
CA VAL A 35 -30.93 10.56 20.19
C VAL A 35 -30.79 12.03 19.80
N ALA A 36 -31.85 12.61 19.25
CA ALA A 36 -31.98 14.05 19.08
C ALA A 36 -32.35 14.67 20.43
N SER A 37 -31.43 15.41 21.05
CA SER A 37 -31.73 16.29 22.17
C SER A 37 -32.27 17.62 21.64
N SER A 38 -33.52 17.90 22.01
CA SER A 38 -34.19 19.16 21.83
C SER A 38 -33.73 20.16 22.91
N GLY A 39 -33.40 21.37 22.50
CA GLY A 39 -32.94 22.44 23.40
C GLY A 39 -33.04 23.81 22.76
N GLN A 40 -34.22 24.40 22.84
CA GLN A 40 -34.63 25.73 22.37
C GLN A 40 -33.78 26.88 22.94
N ARG A 41 -33.57 27.95 22.17
CA ARG A 41 -34.31 29.24 22.28
C ARG A 41 -33.70 30.37 21.42
N SER A 42 -34.51 30.74 20.43
CA SER A 42 -34.84 32.09 19.92
C SER A 42 -33.90 33.27 20.17
N LYS A 43 -33.48 33.92 19.08
CA LYS A 43 -33.52 35.38 18.90
C LYS A 43 -33.77 35.73 17.43
N ALA A 44 -34.73 36.61 17.23
CA ALA A 44 -35.24 37.08 15.96
C ALA A 44 -34.22 37.96 15.23
N VAL A 45 -34.00 37.70 13.93
CA VAL A 45 -33.39 38.65 12.99
C VAL A 45 -33.97 38.41 11.59
N THR A 46 -34.77 39.38 11.17
CA THR A 46 -34.93 39.95 9.82
C THR A 46 -34.96 39.01 8.61
N SER A 47 -36.16 38.88 8.07
CA SER A 47 -36.50 38.37 6.74
C SER A 47 -35.76 39.09 5.61
N ALA A 48 -34.82 38.39 4.99
CA ALA A 48 -34.33 38.69 3.65
C ALA A 48 -34.90 37.64 2.67
N VAL A 49 -35.55 38.14 1.62
CA VAL A 49 -36.09 37.38 0.50
C VAL A 49 -34.93 36.69 -0.22
N ALA A 50 -34.75 35.40 0.05
CA ALA A 50 -33.79 34.56 -0.65
C ALA A 50 -34.53 33.68 -1.65
N THR A 51 -34.36 34.01 -2.93
CA THR A 51 -34.72 33.21 -4.10
C THR A 51 -34.23 31.78 -3.89
N THR A 52 -35.17 30.85 -3.71
CA THR A 52 -34.89 29.42 -3.58
C THR A 52 -34.60 28.87 -4.98
N GLU A 53 -33.36 28.94 -5.40
CA GLU A 53 -32.87 28.20 -6.56
C GLU A 53 -32.66 26.74 -6.12
N ALA A 54 -33.51 25.85 -6.65
CA ALA A 54 -33.43 24.42 -6.40
C ALA A 54 -32.06 23.88 -6.87
N PRO A 55 -31.36 23.07 -6.06
CA PRO A 55 -30.10 22.46 -6.48
C PRO A 55 -30.34 21.57 -7.72
N THR A 56 -29.69 21.94 -8.82
CA THR A 56 -29.74 21.28 -10.13
C THR A 56 -29.41 19.79 -10.01
N GLN A 57 -30.32 18.93 -10.47
CA GLN A 57 -30.22 17.45 -10.40
C GLN A 57 -28.90 16.87 -10.96
N GLN A 58 -28.20 17.60 -11.82
CA GLN A 58 -26.90 17.19 -12.39
C GLN A 58 -25.78 17.07 -11.34
N GLN A 59 -25.78 17.88 -10.28
CA GLN A 59 -24.76 17.75 -9.22
C GLN A 59 -24.95 16.52 -8.34
N GLN A 60 -26.19 16.03 -8.18
CA GLN A 60 -26.45 14.81 -7.42
C GLN A 60 -26.02 13.54 -8.18
N GLN A 61 -26.09 13.52 -9.52
CA GLN A 61 -25.59 12.39 -10.31
C GLN A 61 -24.07 12.26 -10.28
N GLN A 62 -23.33 13.37 -10.29
CA GLN A 62 -21.85 13.32 -10.24
C GLN A 62 -21.31 12.90 -8.86
N GLN A 63 -22.03 13.18 -7.78
CA GLN A 63 -21.63 12.75 -6.42
C GLN A 63 -21.93 11.27 -6.16
N LEU A 64 -22.78 10.63 -6.97
CA LEU A 64 -23.17 9.23 -6.81
C LEU A 64 -22.13 8.24 -7.36
N GLU A 65 -21.22 8.68 -8.23
CA GLU A 65 -20.31 7.76 -8.93
C GLU A 65 -18.98 7.50 -8.21
N GLN A 66 -18.57 8.32 -7.24
CA GLN A 66 -17.30 8.12 -6.54
C GLN A 66 -17.51 7.73 -5.09
N ARG A 67 -17.49 6.43 -4.85
CA ARG A 67 -17.48 5.88 -3.50
C ARG A 67 -16.13 6.18 -2.86
N ILE A 68 -16.10 7.15 -1.94
CA ILE A 68 -14.92 7.43 -1.11
C ILE A 68 -14.86 6.40 0.00
N ALA A 69 -13.78 5.62 0.05
CA ALA A 69 -13.49 4.71 1.15
C ALA A 69 -12.38 5.31 2.02
N SER A 70 -12.52 5.17 3.34
CA SER A 70 -11.53 5.64 4.30
C SER A 70 -10.87 4.47 5.01
N VAL A 71 -9.54 4.46 5.08
CA VAL A 71 -8.77 3.48 5.86
C VAL A 71 -7.85 4.22 6.83
N SER A 72 -7.86 3.78 8.08
CA SER A 72 -6.92 4.23 9.12
C SER A 72 -5.74 3.27 9.14
N VAL A 73 -4.55 3.79 8.87
CA VAL A 73 -3.30 3.03 8.85
C VAL A 73 -2.47 3.41 10.07
N ASN A 74 -2.01 2.41 10.81
CA ASN A 74 -1.12 2.61 11.94
C ASN A 74 0.34 2.54 11.46
N LEU A 75 1.07 3.65 11.59
CA LEU A 75 2.48 3.80 11.20
C LEU A 75 3.42 3.76 12.43
N GLY A 76 2.95 3.16 13.53
CA GLY A 76 3.66 3.05 14.81
C GLY A 76 3.56 4.33 15.64
N THR A 77 4.09 5.45 15.15
CA THR A 77 4.10 6.74 15.87
C THR A 77 2.86 7.60 15.60
N ALA A 78 2.22 7.38 14.44
CA ALA A 78 1.04 8.11 14.00
C ALA A 78 -0.01 7.13 13.45
N VAL A 79 -1.28 7.51 13.59
CA VAL A 79 -2.38 6.88 12.86
C VAL A 79 -2.83 7.87 11.80
N GLU A 80 -2.61 7.52 10.54
CA GLU A 80 -3.01 8.34 9.40
C GLU A 80 -4.27 7.79 8.76
N GLN A 81 -5.22 8.66 8.43
CA GLN A 81 -6.43 8.29 7.72
C GLN A 81 -6.32 8.73 6.28
N VAL A 82 -6.48 7.80 5.36
CA VAL A 82 -6.46 8.07 3.93
C VAL A 82 -7.83 7.82 3.34
N ASN A 83 -8.33 8.83 2.62
CA ASN A 83 -9.59 8.80 1.90
C ASN A 83 -9.28 8.58 0.42
N VAL A 84 -9.68 7.42 -0.11
CA VAL A 84 -9.38 7.01 -1.48
C VAL A 84 -10.68 6.91 -2.28
N PRO A 85 -10.77 7.56 -3.44
CA PRO A 85 -11.83 7.26 -4.39
C PRO A 85 -11.60 5.86 -4.98
N LEU A 86 -12.57 4.97 -4.82
CA LEU A 86 -12.50 3.63 -5.41
C LEU A 86 -12.77 3.68 -6.92
N SER A 87 -12.10 2.82 -7.69
CA SER A 87 -12.35 2.70 -9.14
C SER A 87 -13.63 1.94 -9.45
N ASP A 88 -14.04 0.99 -8.60
CA ASP A 88 -15.24 0.18 -8.79
C ASP A 88 -16.12 0.21 -7.53
N PRO A 89 -17.46 0.24 -7.65
CA PRO A 89 -18.37 0.18 -6.50
C PRO A 89 -18.22 -1.09 -5.65
N ASN A 90 -17.77 -2.20 -6.26
CA ASN A 90 -17.52 -3.49 -5.62
C ASN A 90 -16.07 -3.66 -5.15
N SER A 91 -15.21 -2.66 -5.38
CA SER A 91 -13.87 -2.70 -4.83
C SER A 91 -13.89 -2.54 -3.31
N ARG A 92 -12.88 -3.10 -2.64
CA ARG A 92 -12.59 -2.84 -1.23
C ARG A 92 -11.12 -2.49 -1.04
N LEU A 93 -10.84 -1.73 0.02
CA LEU A 93 -9.47 -1.45 0.44
C LEU A 93 -8.97 -2.57 1.36
N VAL A 94 -7.74 -2.99 1.12
CA VAL A 94 -7.00 -3.99 1.88
C VAL A 94 -5.69 -3.36 2.32
N GLN A 95 -5.39 -3.43 3.61
CA GLN A 95 -4.09 -3.03 4.14
C GLN A 95 -3.19 -4.28 4.17
N ALA A 96 -1.99 -4.17 3.62
CA ALA A 96 -0.97 -5.21 3.65
C ALA A 96 0.31 -4.66 4.29
N GLU A 97 0.82 -5.35 5.31
CA GLU A 97 2.11 -5.06 5.91
C GLU A 97 3.10 -6.14 5.46
N ILE A 98 4.18 -5.73 4.79
CA ILE A 98 5.08 -6.63 4.07
C ILE A 98 6.51 -6.35 4.54
N ASN A 99 7.24 -7.40 4.92
CA ASN A 99 8.65 -7.29 5.27
C ASN A 99 9.55 -7.45 4.03
N PHE A 100 10.72 -6.81 4.03
CA PHE A 100 11.71 -7.04 2.98
C PHE A 100 12.39 -8.42 3.14
N PRO A 101 12.72 -9.13 2.04
CA PRO A 101 12.42 -8.81 0.64
C PRO A 101 10.94 -9.00 0.29
N LEU A 102 10.37 -8.07 -0.50
CA LEU A 102 8.92 -8.00 -0.74
C LEU A 102 8.37 -9.21 -1.53
N GLY A 103 9.05 -9.59 -2.62
CA GLY A 103 8.57 -10.60 -3.58
C GLY A 103 7.32 -10.15 -4.35
N LEU A 104 7.32 -8.87 -4.75
CA LEU A 104 6.22 -8.18 -5.42
C LEU A 104 6.77 -7.40 -6.61
N VAL A 105 6.09 -7.46 -7.76
CA VAL A 105 6.36 -6.59 -8.91
C VAL A 105 5.18 -5.63 -9.08
N ILE A 106 5.50 -4.34 -9.16
CA ILE A 106 4.52 -3.27 -9.37
C ILE A 106 4.87 -2.60 -10.69
N GLU A 107 3.87 -2.37 -11.55
CA GLU A 107 4.01 -1.66 -12.81
C GLU A 107 2.98 -0.54 -12.92
N ARG A 108 3.24 0.40 -13.84
CA ARG A 108 2.29 1.46 -14.18
C ARG A 108 1.34 0.97 -15.28
N VAL A 109 0.05 0.89 -14.98
CA VAL A 109 -1.00 0.53 -15.93
C VAL A 109 -2.09 1.60 -15.88
N ASN A 110 -2.35 2.29 -16.99
CA ASN A 110 -3.33 3.38 -17.08
C ASN A 110 -3.16 4.45 -15.98
N ASP A 111 -1.91 4.88 -15.74
CA ASP A 111 -1.54 5.85 -14.70
C ASP A 111 -1.77 5.41 -13.25
N GLU A 112 -2.12 4.13 -13.04
CA GLU A 112 -2.21 3.52 -11.71
C GLU A 112 -1.02 2.59 -11.47
N ALA A 113 -0.55 2.50 -10.22
CA ALA A 113 0.42 1.50 -9.81
C ALA A 113 -0.32 0.19 -9.51
N VAL A 114 -0.04 -0.86 -10.27
CA VAL A 114 -0.75 -2.15 -10.21
C VAL A 114 0.24 -3.27 -9.91
N VAL A 115 -0.17 -4.20 -9.05
CA VAL A 115 0.60 -5.42 -8.79
C VAL A 115 0.50 -6.36 -9.99
N THR A 116 1.61 -6.61 -10.69
CA THR A 116 1.64 -7.50 -11.87
C THR A 116 2.12 -8.90 -11.54
N GLU A 117 2.99 -9.05 -10.55
CA GLU A 117 3.50 -10.34 -10.12
C GLU A 117 3.63 -10.42 -8.60
N VAL A 118 3.33 -11.59 -8.05
CA VAL A 118 3.58 -11.94 -6.65
C VAL A 118 4.34 -13.26 -6.64
N SER A 119 5.55 -13.27 -6.09
CA SER A 119 6.36 -14.49 -6.04
C SER A 119 5.80 -15.47 -4.99
N GLY A 120 5.71 -16.76 -5.33
CA GLY A 120 5.25 -17.79 -4.40
C GLY A 120 6.19 -17.97 -3.20
N GLY A 121 5.64 -18.10 -2.00
CA GLY A 121 6.36 -18.17 -0.73
C GLY A 121 6.93 -16.83 -0.23
N SER A 122 6.61 -15.72 -0.90
CA SER A 122 7.10 -14.39 -0.53
C SER A 122 6.37 -13.76 0.65
N ALA A 123 6.96 -12.70 1.21
CA ALA A 123 6.32 -11.86 2.22
C ALA A 123 5.03 -11.21 1.67
N ALA A 124 5.00 -10.81 0.40
CA ALA A 124 3.83 -10.22 -0.23
C ALA A 124 2.66 -11.22 -0.34
N GLU A 125 2.93 -12.47 -0.70
CA GLU A 125 1.91 -13.52 -0.71
C GLU A 125 1.37 -13.79 0.70
N ALA A 126 2.26 -13.89 1.70
CA ALA A 126 1.88 -14.08 3.10
C ALA A 126 1.03 -12.92 3.66
N ALA A 127 1.30 -11.69 3.22
CA ALA A 127 0.51 -10.50 3.54
C ALA A 127 -0.83 -10.44 2.77
N GLY A 128 -1.09 -11.39 1.86
CA GLY A 128 -2.34 -11.51 1.13
C GLY A 128 -2.45 -10.59 -0.09
N CYS A 129 -1.34 -10.10 -0.64
CA CYS A 129 -1.31 -9.35 -1.91
C CYS A 129 -1.71 -10.26 -3.07
N ARG A 130 -2.37 -9.69 -4.09
CA ARG A 130 -2.78 -10.42 -5.29
C ARG A 130 -2.41 -9.66 -6.55
N VAL A 131 -2.14 -10.39 -7.62
CA VAL A 131 -2.00 -9.82 -8.96
C VAL A 131 -3.30 -9.12 -9.35
N GLY A 132 -3.17 -7.89 -9.87
CA GLY A 132 -4.28 -7.01 -10.23
C GLY A 132 -4.74 -6.06 -9.12
N ASP A 133 -4.21 -6.17 -7.90
CA ASP A 133 -4.46 -5.17 -6.85
C ASP A 133 -3.86 -3.81 -7.27
N VAL A 134 -4.61 -2.72 -7.06
CA VAL A 134 -4.15 -1.35 -7.35
C VAL A 134 -3.59 -0.72 -6.09
N VAL A 135 -2.35 -0.25 -6.13
CA VAL A 135 -1.72 0.44 -4.99
C VAL A 135 -2.30 1.85 -4.90
N ARG A 136 -2.98 2.16 -3.79
CA ARG A 136 -3.63 3.45 -3.52
C ARG A 136 -2.86 4.34 -2.56
N ALA A 137 -2.12 3.73 -1.64
CA ALA A 137 -1.14 4.42 -0.81
C ALA A 137 -0.02 3.47 -0.41
N THR A 138 1.15 4.02 -0.13
CA THR A 138 2.33 3.28 0.35
C THR A 138 2.95 4.04 1.50
N SER A 139 3.45 3.32 2.51
CA SER A 139 4.31 3.96 3.51
C SER A 139 5.62 4.40 2.87
N ALA A 140 6.18 5.49 3.37
CA ALA A 140 7.52 5.95 3.03
C ALA A 140 8.23 6.44 4.29
N MET A 141 9.55 6.31 4.31
CA MET A 141 10.39 6.92 5.33
C MET A 141 10.84 8.29 4.85
N THR A 142 10.60 9.31 5.67
CA THR A 142 11.06 10.67 5.41
C THR A 142 11.80 11.21 6.62
N MET A 143 12.80 12.06 6.38
CA MET A 143 13.54 12.72 7.44
C MET A 143 12.73 13.94 7.91
N GLN A 144 12.24 13.92 9.14
CA GLN A 144 11.52 15.02 9.76
C GLN A 144 12.22 15.48 11.04
N MET A 145 12.12 16.78 11.31
CA MET A 145 12.58 17.35 12.58
C MET A 145 11.53 17.04 13.65
N VAL A 146 11.88 16.14 14.57
CA VAL A 146 11.01 15.80 15.70
C VAL A 146 11.40 16.68 16.89
N TYR A 147 10.38 17.36 17.44
CA TYR A 147 10.52 18.23 18.61
C TYR A 147 9.79 17.61 19.81
N PRO A 148 10.52 17.02 20.78
CA PRO A 148 9.90 16.58 22.02
C PRO A 148 9.22 17.74 22.73
N THR A 149 8.01 17.55 23.25
CA THR A 149 7.20 18.62 23.88
C THR A 149 7.98 19.39 24.97
N MET A 150 8.80 18.69 25.75
CA MET A 150 9.65 19.31 26.78
C MET A 150 10.74 20.20 26.18
N ASN A 151 11.33 19.81 25.04
CA ASN A 151 12.35 20.62 24.38
C ASN A 151 11.78 21.93 23.85
N ILE A 152 10.52 21.94 23.40
CA ILE A 152 9.85 23.18 22.96
C ILE A 152 9.77 24.20 24.12
N MET A 153 9.53 23.75 25.35
CA MET A 153 9.43 24.65 26.51
C MET A 153 10.78 25.20 27.00
N PHE A 154 11.88 24.48 26.78
CA PHE A 154 13.22 24.88 27.25
C PHE A 154 14.16 25.35 26.13
N GLY A 155 13.62 25.66 24.95
CA GLY A 155 14.43 26.15 23.82
C GLY A 155 15.38 25.11 23.22
N GLY A 156 15.05 23.82 23.32
CA GLY A 156 15.85 22.74 22.76
C GLY A 156 15.78 22.69 21.23
N VAL A 157 16.89 22.33 20.60
CA VAL A 157 16.96 22.07 19.16
C VAL A 157 16.25 20.75 18.81
N GLY A 158 15.49 20.75 17.72
CA GLY A 158 14.89 19.53 17.18
C GLY A 158 15.96 18.54 16.73
N ARG A 159 15.63 17.25 16.69
CA ARG A 159 16.54 16.23 16.15
C ARG A 159 15.96 15.68 14.85
N PRO A 160 16.77 15.52 13.79
CA PRO A 160 16.31 14.83 12.60
C PRO A 160 16.06 13.36 12.97
N ALA A 161 14.87 12.87 12.64
CA ALA A 161 14.50 11.47 12.81
C ALA A 161 13.78 10.99 11.55
N LEU A 162 13.96 9.71 11.24
CA LEU A 162 13.18 9.06 10.19
C LEU A 162 11.79 8.76 10.74
N VAL A 163 10.78 9.30 10.06
CA VAL A 163 9.38 9.12 10.39
C VAL A 163 8.69 8.44 9.21
N LYS A 164 7.84 7.47 9.52
CA LYS A 164 7.02 6.76 8.54
C LYS A 164 5.77 7.61 8.26
N ILE A 165 5.56 7.95 7.00
CA ILE A 165 4.39 8.69 6.50
C ILE A 165 3.64 7.83 5.48
N LEU A 166 2.36 8.08 5.27
CA LEU A 166 1.58 7.44 4.21
C LEU A 166 1.53 8.34 2.98
N VAL A 167 2.09 7.86 1.87
CA VAL A 167 2.12 8.57 0.60
C VAL A 167 0.98 8.04 -0.28
N PRO A 168 -0.03 8.86 -0.61
CA PRO A 168 -1.04 8.48 -1.58
C PRO A 168 -0.41 8.34 -2.96
N THR A 169 -0.79 7.30 -3.70
CA THR A 169 -0.29 7.06 -5.06
C THR A 169 -1.18 7.71 -6.12
N ALA A 170 -2.39 8.13 -5.75
CA ALA A 170 -3.32 8.80 -6.65
C ALA A 170 -2.66 10.06 -7.23
N LYS A 171 -2.46 10.07 -8.56
CA LYS A 171 -1.80 11.15 -9.34
C LYS A 171 -0.31 11.32 -9.06
N ALA A 172 0.32 10.48 -8.24
CA ALA A 172 1.76 10.52 -8.03
C ALA A 172 2.48 9.92 -9.25
N PRO A 173 3.61 10.50 -9.70
CA PRO A 173 4.41 9.90 -10.76
C PRO A 173 4.95 8.55 -10.27
N PHE A 174 4.91 7.54 -11.14
CA PHE A 174 5.31 6.17 -10.78
C PHE A 174 6.73 6.06 -10.16
N PRO A 175 7.77 6.79 -10.61
CA PRO A 175 9.07 6.79 -9.94
C PRO A 175 9.00 7.18 -8.46
N LYS A 176 8.19 8.19 -8.11
CA LYS A 176 7.99 8.63 -6.72
C LYS A 176 7.35 7.54 -5.86
N VAL A 177 6.47 6.72 -6.44
CA VAL A 177 5.89 5.56 -5.76
C VAL A 177 6.96 4.52 -5.47
N LEU A 178 7.84 4.25 -6.44
CA LEU A 178 8.96 3.31 -6.24
C LEU A 178 9.99 3.82 -5.23
N ASP A 179 10.29 5.12 -5.24
CA ASP A 179 11.19 5.74 -4.27
C ASP A 179 10.60 5.67 -2.85
N ALA A 180 9.29 5.92 -2.72
CA ALA A 180 8.57 5.72 -1.47
C ALA A 180 8.68 4.27 -0.98
N VAL A 181 8.46 3.28 -1.85
CA VAL A 181 8.64 1.86 -1.51
C VAL A 181 10.07 1.59 -1.05
N ARG A 182 11.07 2.04 -1.82
CA ARG A 182 12.51 1.81 -1.57
C ARG A 182 12.98 2.41 -0.25
N SER A 183 12.44 3.56 0.14
CA SER A 183 12.79 4.27 1.38
C SER A 183 12.55 3.43 2.65
N ASN A 184 11.65 2.43 2.61
CA ASN A 184 11.40 1.55 3.74
C ASN A 184 12.44 0.43 3.89
N SER A 185 13.32 0.22 2.91
CA SER A 185 14.36 -0.81 2.98
C SER A 185 15.42 -0.46 4.01
N THR A 186 15.96 -1.48 4.70
CA THR A 186 17.05 -1.30 5.67
C THR A 186 18.32 -0.74 5.03
N ALA A 187 18.54 -1.02 3.74
CA ALA A 187 19.64 -0.45 2.96
C ALA A 187 19.56 1.08 2.80
N GLN A 188 18.37 1.66 2.92
CA GLN A 188 18.12 3.10 2.86
C GLN A 188 17.85 3.71 4.25
N GLY A 189 18.12 2.97 5.33
CA GLY A 189 17.87 3.40 6.70
C GLY A 189 16.41 3.25 7.16
N GLY A 190 15.55 2.59 6.37
CA GLY A 190 14.18 2.27 6.77
C GLY A 190 14.10 1.13 7.80
N ASP A 191 12.87 0.84 8.24
CA ASP A 191 12.57 -0.19 9.25
C ASP A 191 12.53 -1.62 8.70
N GLY A 192 12.61 -1.80 7.38
CA GLY A 192 12.53 -3.11 6.74
C GLY A 192 11.11 -3.64 6.59
N SER A 193 10.08 -2.80 6.79
CA SER A 193 8.69 -3.15 6.52
C SER A 193 7.96 -2.05 5.75
N ILE A 194 7.04 -2.43 4.88
CA ILE A 194 6.22 -1.49 4.11
C ILE A 194 4.74 -1.76 4.36
N THR A 195 3.97 -0.69 4.48
CA THR A 195 2.51 -0.77 4.54
C THR A 195 1.93 -0.29 3.22
N LEU A 196 1.24 -1.18 2.52
CA LEU A 196 0.52 -0.87 1.30
C LEU A 196 -0.98 -0.81 1.57
N VAL A 197 -1.65 0.20 1.03
CA VAL A 197 -3.10 0.25 0.92
C VAL A 197 -3.46 -0.11 -0.51
N LEU A 198 -4.04 -1.29 -0.67
CA LEU A 198 -4.38 -1.90 -1.94
C LEU A 198 -5.89 -1.79 -2.17
N GLU A 199 -6.30 -1.38 -3.36
CA GLU A 199 -7.67 -1.57 -3.82
C GLU A 199 -7.77 -2.93 -4.52
N ARG A 200 -8.69 -3.75 -4.01
CA ARG A 200 -9.02 -5.04 -4.58
C ARG A 200 -10.39 -4.96 -5.23
N CYS A 201 -10.43 -5.14 -6.54
CA CYS A 201 -11.67 -5.37 -7.27
C CYS A 201 -12.14 -6.81 -7.02
N ASP A 202 -13.34 -7.00 -6.46
CA ASP A 202 -13.94 -8.33 -6.29
C ASP A 202 -14.51 -8.89 -7.60
N GLY A 203 -14.68 -8.04 -8.62
CA GLY A 203 -14.96 -8.46 -9.98
C GLY A 203 -13.68 -8.95 -10.67
N THR A 204 -13.81 -9.96 -11.53
CA THR A 204 -12.75 -10.42 -12.43
C THR A 204 -12.37 -9.28 -13.38
N ARG A 205 -11.60 -8.29 -12.92
CA ARG A 205 -10.91 -7.37 -13.83
C ARG A 205 -10.05 -8.28 -14.68
N PRO A 206 -10.27 -8.38 -16.00
CA PRO A 206 -9.47 -9.24 -16.82
C PRO A 206 -8.03 -8.81 -16.57
N ALA A 207 -7.22 -9.72 -16.05
CA ALA A 207 -5.78 -9.53 -15.94
C ALA A 207 -5.14 -9.21 -17.32
N GLY A 208 -5.93 -9.21 -18.40
CA GLY A 208 -5.60 -8.87 -19.78
C GLY A 208 -5.37 -7.39 -20.10
N ALA A 209 -4.55 -6.69 -19.31
CA ALA A 209 -3.45 -5.91 -19.90
C ALA A 209 -2.10 -6.67 -19.78
N ALA A 210 -2.03 -7.70 -18.94
CA ALA A 210 -0.89 -8.61 -18.77
C ALA A 210 -1.07 -9.97 -19.50
N ALA A 211 -2.13 -10.15 -20.31
CA ALA A 211 -2.39 -11.40 -21.05
C ALA A 211 -2.29 -11.28 -22.59
N ALA A 212 -1.89 -10.12 -23.15
CA ALA A 212 -1.65 -9.98 -24.59
C ALA A 212 -0.20 -10.28 -25.02
N VAL A 213 0.64 -10.82 -24.13
CA VAL A 213 2.08 -11.06 -24.42
C VAL A 213 2.54 -12.50 -24.08
N ALA A 214 1.62 -13.43 -23.86
CA ALA A 214 1.97 -14.83 -23.60
C ALA A 214 1.56 -15.77 -24.74
N ASP A 215 1.79 -15.37 -26.00
CA ASP A 215 1.98 -16.32 -27.10
C ASP A 215 2.86 -15.73 -28.22
N SER A 216 4.14 -15.51 -27.90
CA SER A 216 5.19 -15.35 -28.92
C SER A 216 6.48 -15.96 -28.39
N SER A 217 6.46 -17.27 -28.30
CA SER A 217 7.67 -18.08 -28.31
C SER A 217 8.35 -17.93 -29.68
N SER A 218 9.40 -17.11 -29.74
CA SER A 218 10.40 -17.26 -30.79
C SER A 218 11.79 -17.08 -30.22
N SER A 219 12.42 -18.24 -30.09
CA SER A 219 13.86 -18.49 -30.09
C SER A 219 14.68 -17.49 -30.91
N SER A 220 15.72 -16.92 -30.31
CA SER A 220 17.05 -16.95 -30.92
C SER A 220 18.13 -16.58 -29.90
N SER A 221 19.01 -17.55 -29.71
CA SER A 221 20.29 -17.49 -29.05
C SER A 221 21.31 -16.72 -29.88
N SER A 222 22.13 -15.89 -29.22
CA SER A 222 23.52 -15.66 -29.61
C SER A 222 24.28 -15.04 -28.46
N GLU A 223 25.30 -15.79 -28.06
CA GLU A 223 26.32 -15.46 -27.08
C GLU A 223 27.23 -14.35 -27.67
N GLU A 224 27.42 -13.25 -26.94
CA GLU A 224 28.55 -12.35 -27.19
C GLU A 224 29.24 -12.03 -25.87
N SER A 225 30.47 -12.55 -25.74
CA SER A 225 31.37 -12.28 -24.64
C SER A 225 31.98 -10.89 -24.80
N VAL A 226 31.75 -10.00 -23.85
CA VAL A 226 32.54 -8.77 -23.71
C VAL A 226 33.25 -8.80 -22.36
N VAL A 227 34.57 -8.92 -22.45
CA VAL A 227 35.53 -8.69 -21.37
C VAL A 227 35.79 -7.18 -21.35
N GLY A 228 35.54 -6.51 -20.23
CA GLY A 228 35.90 -5.10 -20.02
C GLY A 228 35.70 -4.75 -18.54
N GLU A 229 36.76 -4.88 -17.74
CA GLU A 229 37.71 -3.82 -17.36
C GLU A 229 37.25 -3.11 -16.08
N ALA A 230 37.99 -3.37 -15.01
CA ALA A 230 37.73 -2.89 -13.66
C ALA A 230 38.09 -1.41 -13.54
N GLY A 231 37.09 -0.54 -13.66
CA GLY A 231 37.16 0.83 -13.16
C GLY A 231 36.78 0.84 -11.69
N ALA A 232 37.77 0.83 -10.81
CA ALA A 232 37.64 1.47 -9.51
C ALA A 232 37.46 2.96 -9.78
N ASP A 233 36.44 3.59 -9.20
CA ASP A 233 36.50 4.97 -8.67
C ASP A 233 35.12 5.46 -8.21
N GLU A 234 35.16 6.14 -7.05
CA GLU A 234 34.28 7.21 -6.55
C GLU A 234 33.09 6.84 -5.65
N ASP A 235 33.38 6.94 -4.34
CA ASP A 235 32.46 7.20 -3.23
C ASP A 235 31.60 8.47 -3.47
N ALA A 236 30.47 8.33 -4.16
CA ALA A 236 29.44 9.35 -4.18
C ALA A 236 28.47 9.16 -2.99
N PRO A 237 28.11 10.22 -2.24
CA PRO A 237 27.15 10.11 -1.14
C PRO A 237 25.77 9.73 -1.70
N ALA A 238 25.21 8.63 -1.19
CA ALA A 238 23.99 7.97 -1.65
C ALA A 238 22.68 8.75 -1.42
N PHE A 239 22.71 10.05 -1.16
CA PHE A 239 21.52 10.81 -0.77
C PHE A 239 21.51 12.22 -1.38
N ASP A 240 20.65 12.44 -2.36
CA ASP A 240 20.32 13.77 -2.88
C ASP A 240 19.02 14.28 -2.22
N PRO A 241 19.09 15.27 -1.30
CA PRO A 241 17.92 15.77 -0.59
C PRO A 241 16.93 16.53 -1.49
N LYS A 242 17.27 16.85 -2.74
CA LYS A 242 16.41 17.62 -3.65
C LYS A 242 15.21 16.85 -4.22
N ILE A 243 15.11 15.55 -3.96
CA ILE A 243 13.98 14.71 -4.40
C ILE A 243 12.66 15.03 -3.64
N PHE A 244 12.73 15.72 -2.50
CA PHE A 244 11.56 15.92 -1.61
C PHE A 244 10.94 17.32 -1.64
N GLU A 245 11.45 18.24 -2.48
CA GLU A 245 10.81 19.54 -2.73
C GLU A 245 9.73 19.49 -3.82
#